data_AF-A0A2D7XZA1-F1
#
_entry.id   AF-A0A2D7XZA1-F1
#
_cell.length_a   1.000
_cell.length_b   1.000
_cell.length_c   1.000
_cell.angle_alpha   90.00
_cell.angle_beta   90.00
_cell.angle_gamma   90.00
#
_symmetry.space_group_name_H-M   'P 1'
#
loop_
_entity.id
_entity.type
_entity.pdbx_description
1 polymer ?
#
loop_
_entity_poly.entity_id
_entity_poly.type
_entity_poly.pdbx_seq_one_letter_code
_entity_poly.pdbx_strand_id
1 'polypeptide(L)'
;MLDHPEKPRYTQRETKTKEAGSMKSKALALGSVAMATLTVTGCGSLGSAAGFGKRAPDEFNVVTKAPLVVPPEYALRPPNVGAELPQELDAGTRGRTILFGQELGQDASAGERALIASAGATASDVGVRTRVDYENGQIIRKSSSFVGQVLNFVPLSNSSTDAEGNPLDAEAETQRLRDIDAANNATGGESVVIQRDAGGFKLPGT
;
A
#
# COMPACT_ATOMS: atom_id res chain seq x y z
N MET A 1 -15.92 30.36 99.35
CA MET A 1 -17.38 30.19 99.44
C MET A 1 -17.97 30.96 98.26
N LEU A 2 -18.40 30.22 97.23
CA LEU A 2 -19.27 30.57 96.09
C LEU A 2 -19.16 31.98 95.47
N ASP A 3 -18.74 32.08 94.21
CA ASP A 3 -19.67 32.39 93.10
C ASP A 3 -18.98 32.26 91.72
N HIS A 4 -19.68 31.71 90.73
CA HIS A 4 -19.33 31.77 89.30
C HIS A 4 -19.98 33.02 88.72
N PRO A 5 -19.34 33.79 87.82
CA PRO A 5 -19.51 33.59 86.36
C PRO A 5 -18.23 34.06 85.60
N GLU A 6 -17.95 33.85 84.32
CA GLU A 6 -18.71 33.98 83.08
C GLU A 6 -17.74 33.54 81.97
N LYS A 7 -18.11 32.62 81.07
CA LYS A 7 -17.26 32.23 79.93
C LYS A 7 -17.59 33.10 78.71
N PRO A 8 -16.63 33.85 78.13
CA PRO A 8 -16.85 34.48 76.84
C PRO A 8 -16.75 33.46 75.69
N ARG A 9 -17.74 33.51 74.81
CA ARG A 9 -17.86 32.74 73.57
C ARG A 9 -16.74 33.15 72.61
N TYR A 10 -15.84 32.23 72.27
CA TYR A 10 -14.98 32.38 71.09
C TYR A 10 -15.63 31.68 69.89
N THR A 11 -15.73 32.44 68.82
CA THR A 11 -16.35 32.13 67.54
C THR A 11 -15.63 31.01 66.80
N GLN A 12 -16.42 30.09 66.25
CA GLN A 12 -16.04 29.10 65.25
C GLN A 12 -15.25 29.73 64.08
N ARG A 13 -14.04 29.26 63.82
CA ARG A 13 -13.44 29.27 62.49
C ARG A 13 -13.20 27.81 62.10
N GLU A 14 -14.19 27.21 61.44
CA GLU A 14 -14.01 25.92 60.79
C GLU A 14 -13.02 26.08 59.64
N THR A 15 -11.85 25.47 59.78
CA THR A 15 -10.93 25.17 58.70
C THR A 15 -11.49 23.99 57.92
N LYS A 16 -12.30 24.25 56.88
CA LYS A 16 -12.69 23.20 55.94
C LYS A 16 -11.55 22.95 54.95
N THR A 17 -10.72 21.97 55.31
CA THR A 17 -9.72 21.32 54.48
C THR A 17 -10.35 20.78 53.19
N LYS A 18 -9.79 21.21 52.05
CA LYS A 18 -9.95 20.58 50.74
C LYS A 18 -9.14 19.29 50.74
N GLU A 19 -9.77 18.13 50.87
CA GLU A 19 -9.21 16.85 50.41
C GLU A 19 -10.34 15.90 49.98
N ALA A 20 -10.78 16.04 48.73
CA ALA A 20 -11.65 15.08 48.07
C ALA A 20 -11.35 15.05 46.56
N GLY A 21 -10.08 14.82 46.19
CA GLY A 21 -9.65 14.83 44.79
C GLY A 21 -8.83 13.62 44.33
N SER A 22 -8.44 12.70 45.22
CA SER A 22 -7.39 11.70 44.90
C SER A 22 -7.89 10.29 44.59
N MET A 23 -9.09 9.89 45.03
CA MET A 23 -9.56 8.51 44.86
C MET A 23 -10.32 8.25 43.55
N LYS A 24 -11.04 9.24 43.01
CA LYS A 24 -11.79 9.09 41.75
C LYS A 24 -10.88 9.09 40.51
N SER A 25 -9.77 9.83 40.57
CA SER A 25 -8.80 9.92 39.48
C SER A 25 -7.96 8.65 39.34
N LYS A 26 -7.59 7.98 40.44
CA LYS A 26 -6.85 6.71 40.40
C LYS A 26 -7.69 5.55 39.87
N ALA A 27 -8.98 5.49 40.22
CA ALA A 27 -9.91 4.49 39.69
C ALA A 27 -10.20 4.68 38.19
N LEU A 28 -10.33 5.93 37.74
CA LEU A 28 -10.49 6.24 36.31
C LEU A 28 -9.21 5.94 35.51
N ALA A 29 -8.03 6.22 36.07
CA ALA A 29 -6.75 5.92 35.45
C ALA A 29 -6.53 4.41 35.31
N LEU A 30 -6.79 3.62 36.36
CA LEU A 30 -6.70 2.15 36.32
C LEU A 30 -7.70 1.53 35.33
N GLY A 31 -8.93 2.05 35.27
CA GLY A 31 -9.92 1.63 34.28
C GLY A 31 -9.51 1.93 32.84
N SER A 32 -8.92 3.11 32.60
CA SER A 32 -8.46 3.50 31.27
C SER A 32 -7.28 2.65 30.77
N VAL A 33 -6.37 2.26 31.67
CA VAL A 33 -5.24 1.38 31.34
C VAL A 33 -5.72 -0.04 31.02
N ALA A 34 -6.69 -0.57 31.79
CA ALA A 34 -7.26 -1.88 31.52
C ALA A 34 -8.04 -1.92 30.19
N MET A 35 -8.72 -0.83 29.82
CA MET A 35 -9.39 -0.73 28.52
C MET A 35 -8.39 -0.63 27.36
N ALA A 36 -7.30 0.12 27.55
CA ALA A 36 -6.25 0.27 26.54
C ALA A 36 -5.54 -1.06 26.23
N THR A 37 -5.26 -1.89 27.24
CA THR A 37 -4.62 -3.20 27.04
C THR A 37 -5.51 -4.19 26.29
N LEU A 38 -6.84 -4.13 26.47
CA LEU A 38 -7.80 -4.94 25.71
C LEU A 38 -7.88 -4.53 24.22
N THR A 39 -7.69 -3.25 23.90
CA THR A 39 -7.69 -2.79 22.49
C THR A 39 -6.41 -3.15 21.74
N VAL A 40 -5.27 -3.28 22.43
CA VAL A 40 -3.98 -3.66 21.82
C VAL A 40 -3.93 -5.16 21.48
N THR A 41 -4.50 -6.03 22.31
CA THR A 41 -4.54 -7.49 22.04
C THR A 41 -5.43 -7.85 20.85
N GLY A 42 -6.39 -7.00 20.48
CA GLY A 42 -7.22 -7.18 19.29
C GLY A 42 -6.51 -6.87 17.95
N CYS A 43 -5.50 -6.00 17.96
CA CYS A 43 -4.85 -5.55 16.72
C CYS A 43 -3.95 -6.63 16.08
N GLY A 44 -3.39 -7.55 16.89
CA GLY A 44 -2.62 -8.69 16.36
C GLY A 44 -3.48 -9.70 15.60
N SER A 45 -4.74 -9.89 16.01
CA SER A 45 -5.72 -10.75 15.34
C SER A 45 -6.26 -10.13 14.05
N LEU A 46 -6.46 -8.81 14.06
CA LEU A 46 -6.89 -8.06 12.88
C LEU A 46 -5.89 -8.16 11.73
N GLY A 47 -4.58 -8.20 11.99
CA GLY A 47 -3.57 -8.39 10.94
C GLY A 47 -3.76 -9.70 10.15
N SER A 48 -4.14 -10.78 10.83
CA SER A 48 -4.41 -12.09 10.21
C SER A 48 -5.74 -12.12 9.46
N ALA A 49 -6.78 -11.45 9.98
CA ALA A 49 -8.09 -11.33 9.32
C ALA A 49 -8.06 -10.37 8.12
N ALA A 50 -7.34 -9.24 8.23
CA ALA A 50 -7.15 -8.22 7.20
C ALA A 50 -6.09 -8.61 6.14
N GLY A 51 -5.50 -9.81 6.23
CA GLY A 51 -4.62 -10.35 5.18
C GLY A 51 -3.19 -9.80 5.17
N PHE A 52 -2.73 -9.18 6.26
CA PHE A 52 -1.32 -8.76 6.42
C PHE A 52 -0.36 -9.93 6.72
N GLY A 53 -0.89 -11.14 6.93
CA GLY A 53 -0.09 -12.37 6.98
C GLY A 53 0.31 -12.85 5.58
N LYS A 54 1.54 -13.35 5.43
CA LYS A 54 2.00 -14.02 4.20
C LYS A 54 1.13 -15.26 3.94
N ARG A 55 0.11 -15.11 3.10
CA ARG A 55 -0.58 -16.24 2.46
C ARG A 55 0.20 -16.56 1.19
N ALA A 56 1.22 -17.40 1.32
CA ALA A 56 1.80 -18.01 0.14
C ALA A 56 0.68 -18.80 -0.57
N PRO A 57 0.54 -18.70 -1.90
CA PRO A 57 -0.40 -19.52 -2.64
C PRO A 57 -0.14 -20.99 -2.30
N ASP A 58 -1.20 -21.72 -1.97
CA ASP A 58 -1.11 -23.14 -1.66
C ASP A 58 -0.62 -23.90 -2.91
N GLU A 59 0.66 -24.22 -2.90
CA GLU A 59 1.37 -24.94 -3.96
C GLU A 59 0.89 -26.39 -4.14
N PHE A 60 0.02 -26.86 -3.24
CA PHE A 60 -0.67 -28.15 -3.34
C PHE A 60 -2.17 -28.01 -3.66
N ASN A 61 -2.66 -26.80 -3.99
CA ASN A 61 -4.02 -26.65 -4.46
C ASN A 61 -4.16 -27.21 -5.88
N VAL A 62 -4.47 -28.50 -5.95
CA VAL A 62 -4.69 -29.22 -7.21
C VAL A 62 -6.02 -28.77 -7.82
N VAL A 63 -5.95 -27.92 -8.84
CA VAL A 63 -7.10 -27.60 -9.67
C VAL A 63 -7.44 -28.82 -10.51
N THR A 64 -8.65 -29.35 -10.33
CA THR A 64 -9.15 -30.46 -11.14
C THR A 64 -9.42 -29.96 -12.56
N LYS A 65 -8.63 -30.46 -13.52
CA LYS A 65 -8.95 -30.30 -14.94
C LYS A 65 -10.07 -31.28 -15.31
N ALA A 66 -10.92 -30.90 -16.27
CA ALA A 66 -11.90 -31.83 -16.82
C ALA A 66 -11.17 -33.08 -17.34
N PRO A 67 -11.71 -34.30 -17.08
CA PRO A 67 -11.08 -35.53 -17.54
C PRO A 67 -10.97 -35.52 -19.08
N LEU A 68 -9.77 -35.82 -19.58
CA LEU A 68 -9.51 -35.96 -21.01
C LEU A 68 -10.10 -37.29 -21.49
N VAL A 69 -11.35 -37.27 -21.93
CA VAL A 69 -11.92 -38.39 -22.67
C VAL A 69 -11.41 -38.30 -24.09
N VAL A 70 -10.64 -39.30 -24.52
CA VAL A 70 -10.27 -39.45 -25.93
C VAL A 70 -11.55 -39.84 -26.69
N PRO A 71 -12.09 -38.98 -27.55
CA PRO A 71 -13.26 -39.33 -28.34
C PRO A 71 -12.90 -40.48 -29.29
N PRO A 72 -13.82 -41.42 -29.57
CA PRO A 72 -13.57 -42.57 -30.44
C PRO A 72 -13.13 -42.18 -31.87
N GLU A 73 -13.34 -40.93 -32.25
CA GLU A 73 -12.84 -40.30 -33.48
C GLU A 73 -11.44 -39.69 -33.25
N TYR A 74 -10.40 -40.52 -33.40
CA TYR A 74 -8.97 -40.12 -33.47
C TYR A 74 -8.61 -39.23 -34.67
N ALA A 75 -9.59 -38.81 -35.48
CA ALA A 75 -9.41 -37.95 -36.63
C ALA A 75 -9.51 -36.47 -36.23
N LEU A 76 -8.62 -36.01 -35.36
CA LEU A 76 -8.46 -34.58 -35.11
C LEU A 76 -7.87 -33.96 -36.37
N ARG A 77 -8.74 -33.43 -37.23
CA ARG A 77 -8.33 -32.43 -38.22
C ARG A 77 -7.61 -31.33 -37.43
N PRO A 78 -6.41 -30.90 -37.85
CA PRO A 78 -5.74 -29.78 -37.20
C PRO A 78 -6.76 -28.66 -37.01
N PRO A 79 -6.87 -28.08 -35.80
CA PRO A 79 -7.79 -26.98 -35.58
C PRO A 79 -7.51 -25.94 -36.67
N ASN A 80 -8.56 -25.48 -37.34
CA ASN A 80 -8.40 -24.46 -38.36
C ASN A 80 -7.60 -23.31 -37.75
N VAL A 81 -6.65 -22.76 -38.50
CA VAL A 81 -5.89 -21.58 -38.07
C VAL A 81 -6.87 -20.50 -37.60
N GLY A 82 -6.85 -20.18 -36.31
CA GLY A 82 -7.79 -19.23 -35.67
C GLY A 82 -9.00 -19.85 -34.95
N ALA A 83 -9.10 -21.18 -34.82
CA ALA A 83 -10.12 -21.79 -33.96
C ALA A 83 -9.89 -21.37 -32.50
N GLU A 84 -10.97 -21.00 -31.80
CA GLU A 84 -10.91 -20.64 -30.39
C GLU A 84 -10.36 -21.83 -29.59
N LEU A 85 -9.20 -21.65 -28.98
CA LEU A 85 -8.74 -22.57 -27.95
C LEU A 85 -9.75 -22.48 -26.79
N PRO A 86 -10.13 -23.60 -26.14
CA PRO A 86 -10.87 -23.55 -24.89
C PRO A 86 -10.16 -22.57 -23.95
N GLN A 87 -10.88 -21.54 -23.48
CA GLN A 87 -10.27 -20.47 -22.69
C GLN A 87 -9.52 -21.09 -21.51
N GLU A 88 -8.20 -20.90 -21.46
CA GLU A 88 -7.46 -21.21 -20.25
C GLU A 88 -8.09 -20.41 -19.12
N LEU A 89 -8.50 -21.12 -18.08
CA LEU A 89 -9.12 -20.53 -16.90
C LEU A 89 -8.05 -19.76 -16.14
N ASP A 90 -7.85 -18.50 -16.56
CA ASP A 90 -7.02 -17.57 -15.81
C ASP A 90 -7.58 -17.44 -14.38
N ALA A 91 -6.75 -17.77 -13.41
CA ALA A 91 -7.11 -17.70 -11.99
C ALA A 91 -7.53 -16.26 -11.59
N GLY A 92 -6.95 -15.24 -12.24
CA GLY A 92 -7.34 -13.85 -12.04
C GLY A 92 -8.78 -13.56 -12.46
N THR A 93 -9.17 -14.06 -13.62
CA THR A 93 -10.53 -13.92 -14.17
C THR A 93 -11.57 -14.66 -13.32
N ARG A 94 -11.27 -15.87 -12.84
CA ARG A 94 -12.14 -16.60 -11.90
C ARG A 94 -12.29 -15.87 -10.56
N GLY A 95 -11.19 -15.40 -9.97
CA GLY A 95 -11.22 -14.67 -8.69
C GLY A 95 -12.06 -13.39 -8.78
N ARG A 96 -11.91 -12.62 -9.87
CA ARG A 96 -12.72 -11.42 -10.10
C ARG A 96 -14.20 -11.74 -10.24
N THR A 97 -14.55 -12.81 -10.95
CA THR A 97 -15.94 -13.27 -11.08
C THR A 97 -16.55 -13.71 -9.75
N ILE A 98 -15.76 -14.37 -8.88
CA ILE A 98 -16.22 -14.79 -7.54
C ILE A 98 -16.45 -13.57 -6.63
N LEU A 99 -15.56 -12.59 -6.67
CA LEU A 99 -15.60 -11.44 -5.78
C LEU A 99 -16.63 -10.38 -6.19
N PHE A 100 -16.79 -10.15 -7.50
CA PHE A 100 -17.58 -9.03 -8.02
C PHE A 100 -18.72 -9.46 -8.94
N GLY A 101 -18.90 -10.76 -9.20
CA GLY A 101 -19.85 -11.27 -10.18
C GLY A 101 -19.39 -11.02 -11.63
N GLN A 102 -20.17 -11.54 -12.58
CA GLN A 102 -20.02 -11.18 -14.00
C GLN A 102 -20.64 -9.81 -14.33
N GLU A 103 -21.58 -9.35 -13.50
CA GLU A 103 -22.36 -8.14 -13.72
C GLU A 103 -22.05 -7.10 -12.63
N LEU A 104 -20.94 -6.37 -12.78
CA LEU A 104 -20.60 -5.28 -11.86
C LEU A 104 -21.67 -4.17 -11.93
N GLY A 105 -22.36 -3.93 -10.82
CA GLY A 105 -23.22 -2.76 -10.62
C GLY A 105 -24.66 -2.88 -11.10
N GLN A 106 -25.08 -4.05 -11.59
CA GLN A 106 -26.44 -4.27 -12.09
C GLN A 106 -27.47 -4.32 -10.94
N ASP A 107 -27.08 -4.86 -9.79
CA ASP A 107 -27.88 -4.85 -8.55
C ASP A 107 -27.57 -3.64 -7.63
N ALA A 108 -26.90 -2.60 -8.13
CA ALA A 108 -26.52 -1.45 -7.31
C ALA A 108 -27.75 -0.68 -6.81
N SER A 109 -27.75 -0.37 -5.51
CA SER A 109 -28.82 0.38 -4.87
C SER A 109 -28.95 1.80 -5.45
N ALA A 110 -30.10 2.44 -5.25
CA ALA A 110 -30.29 3.83 -5.69
C ALA A 110 -29.26 4.79 -5.04
N GLY A 111 -28.86 4.52 -3.80
CA GLY A 111 -27.84 5.28 -3.08
C GLY A 111 -26.44 5.12 -3.69
N GLU A 112 -26.04 3.89 -4.03
CA GLU A 112 -24.75 3.64 -4.69
C GLU A 112 -24.69 4.28 -6.08
N ARG A 113 -25.77 4.21 -6.86
CA ARG A 113 -25.83 4.89 -8.15
C ARG A 113 -25.72 6.40 -8.02
N ALA A 114 -26.37 7.00 -7.02
CA ALA A 114 -26.25 8.42 -6.73
C ALA A 114 -24.82 8.81 -6.29
N LEU A 115 -24.16 7.97 -5.48
CA LEU A 115 -22.78 8.18 -5.05
C LEU A 115 -21.82 8.11 -6.24
N ILE A 116 -21.93 7.09 -7.10
CA ILE A 116 -21.10 6.92 -8.30
C ILE A 116 -21.32 8.08 -9.28
N ALA A 117 -22.57 8.52 -9.46
CA ALA A 117 -22.90 9.70 -10.26
C ALA A 117 -22.26 10.97 -9.71
N SER A 118 -22.31 11.18 -8.39
CA SER A 118 -21.65 12.32 -7.74
C SER A 118 -20.13 12.27 -7.85
N ALA A 119 -19.55 11.06 -7.86
CA ALA A 119 -18.12 10.84 -8.05
C ALA A 119 -17.68 10.95 -9.52
N GLY A 120 -18.61 11.16 -10.46
CA GLY A 120 -18.32 11.21 -11.90
C GLY A 120 -17.86 9.87 -12.48
N ALA A 121 -18.09 8.76 -11.79
CA ALA A 121 -17.56 7.43 -12.13
C ALA A 121 -18.56 6.56 -12.91
N THR A 122 -19.58 7.16 -13.53
CA THR A 122 -20.66 6.47 -14.26
C THR A 122 -20.21 5.81 -15.57
N ALA A 123 -19.06 6.20 -16.12
CA ALA A 123 -18.54 5.74 -17.40
C ALA A 123 -17.09 5.20 -17.29
N SER A 124 -16.81 4.40 -16.26
CA SER A 124 -15.51 3.72 -16.17
C SER A 124 -15.38 2.64 -17.25
N ASP A 125 -14.36 2.75 -18.10
CA ASP A 125 -13.97 1.70 -19.05
C ASP A 125 -13.44 0.48 -18.27
N VAL A 126 -14.08 -0.68 -18.45
CA VAL A 126 -13.69 -1.94 -17.79
C VAL A 126 -12.28 -2.37 -18.23
N GLY A 127 -11.87 -2.01 -19.45
CA GLY A 127 -10.56 -2.28 -20.01
C GLY A 127 -9.49 -1.24 -19.65
N VAL A 128 -9.79 -0.25 -18.79
CA VAL A 128 -8.81 0.80 -18.48
C VAL A 128 -7.52 0.23 -17.88
N ARG A 129 -7.61 -0.81 -17.04
CA ARG A 129 -6.42 -1.45 -16.45
C ARG A 129 -5.56 -2.13 -17.51
N THR A 130 -6.18 -2.89 -18.41
CA THR A 130 -5.43 -3.57 -19.48
C THR A 130 -4.83 -2.57 -20.46
N ARG A 131 -5.51 -1.45 -20.74
CA ARG A 131 -4.96 -0.34 -21.53
C ARG A 131 -3.76 0.31 -20.84
N VAL A 132 -3.89 0.65 -19.56
CA VAL A 132 -2.80 1.24 -18.76
C VAL A 132 -1.62 0.28 -18.64
N ASP A 133 -1.86 -1.01 -18.46
CA ASP A 133 -0.81 -2.02 -18.39
C ASP A 133 -0.09 -2.17 -19.73
N TYR A 134 -0.83 -2.12 -20.85
CA TYR A 134 -0.25 -2.14 -22.19
C TYR A 134 0.61 -0.89 -22.46
N GLU A 135 0.11 0.28 -22.09
CA GLU A 135 0.82 1.56 -22.21
C GLU A 135 2.08 1.58 -21.32
N ASN A 136 1.98 1.07 -20.08
CA ASN A 136 3.11 1.02 -19.14
C ASN A 136 4.07 -0.15 -19.36
N GLY A 137 3.69 -1.16 -20.16
CA GLY A 137 4.56 -2.30 -20.47
C GLY A 137 5.88 -1.87 -21.12
N GLN A 138 5.90 -0.72 -21.80
CA GLN A 138 7.11 -0.14 -22.38
C GLN A 138 7.96 0.67 -21.38
N ILE A 139 7.40 1.03 -20.22
CA ILE A 139 8.05 1.84 -19.16
C ILE A 139 8.39 0.96 -17.95
N ILE A 140 8.66 -0.32 -18.14
CA ILE A 140 9.28 -1.13 -17.08
C ILE A 140 10.79 -0.89 -17.14
N ARG A 141 11.24 0.20 -16.53
CA ARG A 141 12.67 0.38 -16.21
C ARG A 141 13.04 -0.58 -15.10
N LYS A 142 13.42 -1.82 -15.45
CA LYS A 142 14.19 -2.67 -14.53
C LYS A 142 15.51 -1.94 -14.27
N SER A 143 15.92 -1.81 -13.00
CA SER A 143 17.28 -1.41 -12.69
C SER A 143 18.20 -2.49 -13.26
N SER A 144 18.83 -2.20 -14.41
CA SER A 144 19.80 -3.10 -15.05
C SER A 144 20.88 -3.48 -14.05
N SER A 145 21.22 -2.55 -13.14
CA SER A 145 22.25 -2.74 -12.14
C SER A 145 21.95 -3.86 -11.14
N PHE A 146 20.76 -3.88 -10.55
CA PHE A 146 20.41 -4.88 -9.54
C PHE A 146 20.10 -6.24 -10.17
N VAL A 147 19.35 -6.25 -11.27
CA VAL A 147 19.02 -7.51 -11.96
C VAL A 147 20.27 -8.13 -12.55
N GLY A 148 21.17 -7.33 -13.12
CA GLY A 148 22.49 -7.78 -13.56
C GLY A 148 23.29 -8.41 -12.41
N GLN A 149 23.35 -7.76 -11.25
CA GLN A 149 24.06 -8.30 -10.09
C GLN A 149 23.52 -9.67 -9.64
N VAL A 150 22.20 -9.83 -9.60
CA VAL A 150 21.57 -11.10 -9.22
C VAL A 150 21.81 -12.20 -10.26
N LEU A 151 21.68 -11.88 -11.56
CA LEU A 151 21.86 -12.86 -12.65
C LEU A 151 23.33 -13.27 -12.83
N ASN A 152 24.25 -12.34 -12.59
CA ASN A 152 25.69 -12.55 -12.74
C ASN A 152 26.36 -13.02 -11.43
N PHE A 153 25.56 -13.33 -10.40
CA PHE A 153 26.03 -13.75 -9.07
C PHE A 153 27.08 -12.81 -8.46
N VAL A 154 26.94 -11.52 -8.73
CA VAL A 154 27.81 -10.47 -8.20
C VAL A 154 27.35 -10.13 -6.78
N PRO A 155 28.24 -10.16 -5.78
CA PRO A 155 27.86 -9.84 -4.40
C PRO A 155 27.38 -8.38 -4.29
N LEU A 156 26.34 -8.11 -3.48
CA LEU A 156 25.82 -6.74 -3.31
C LEU A 156 26.83 -5.76 -2.68
N SER A 157 27.88 -6.28 -2.05
CA SER A 157 29.00 -5.49 -1.51
C SER A 157 30.14 -5.30 -2.53
N ASN A 158 29.91 -5.63 -3.80
CA ASN A 158 30.92 -5.52 -4.84
C ASN A 158 31.27 -4.06 -5.13
N SER A 159 32.58 -3.78 -5.13
CA SER A 159 33.16 -2.49 -5.52
C SER A 159 34.20 -2.61 -6.64
N SER A 160 34.42 -3.80 -7.19
CA SER A 160 35.49 -4.10 -8.17
C SER A 160 34.98 -4.53 -9.54
N THR A 161 33.72 -4.96 -9.66
CA THR A 161 33.08 -5.22 -10.97
C THR A 161 31.75 -4.45 -11.15
N ASP A 162 31.41 -4.09 -12.39
CA ASP A 162 30.13 -3.45 -12.69
C ASP A 162 28.94 -4.39 -12.42
N ALA A 163 27.72 -3.93 -12.69
CA ALA A 163 26.53 -4.76 -12.51
C ALA A 163 26.45 -5.95 -13.47
N GLU A 164 27.19 -5.87 -14.57
CA GLU A 164 27.32 -6.87 -15.60
C GLU A 164 28.46 -7.86 -15.32
N GLY A 165 29.25 -7.65 -14.25
CA GLY A 165 30.36 -8.50 -13.83
C GLY A 165 31.71 -8.18 -14.49
N ASN A 166 31.81 -7.11 -15.29
CA ASN A 166 33.05 -6.67 -15.92
C ASN A 166 33.92 -5.86 -14.94
N PRO A 167 35.26 -5.85 -15.09
CA PRO A 167 36.14 -4.99 -14.28
C PRO A 167 35.72 -3.51 -14.42
N LEU A 168 35.54 -2.80 -13.29
CA LEU A 168 35.31 -1.35 -13.36
C LEU A 168 36.56 -0.66 -13.91
N ASP A 169 36.34 0.26 -14.85
CA ASP A 169 37.34 1.27 -15.18
C ASP A 169 37.32 2.35 -14.09
N ALA A 170 38.43 2.46 -13.37
CA ALA A 170 38.58 3.41 -12.27
C ALA A 170 38.45 4.87 -12.74
N GLU A 171 38.92 5.20 -13.95
CA GLU A 171 38.86 6.57 -14.46
C GLU A 171 37.41 6.93 -14.80
N ALA A 172 36.69 6.03 -15.49
CA ALA A 172 35.30 6.24 -15.84
C ALA A 172 34.38 6.36 -14.61
N GLU A 173 34.60 5.53 -13.58
CA GLU A 173 33.79 5.58 -12.36
C GLU A 173 34.07 6.84 -11.54
N THR A 174 35.33 7.27 -11.44
CA THR A 174 35.63 8.53 -10.75
C THR A 174 35.01 9.73 -11.45
N GLN A 175 34.96 9.74 -12.78
CA GLN A 175 34.29 10.79 -13.53
C GLN A 175 32.78 10.79 -13.27
N ARG A 176 32.14 9.62 -13.28
CA ARG A 176 30.72 9.47 -12.94
C ARG A 176 30.42 10.01 -11.54
N LEU A 177 31.25 9.68 -10.55
CA LEU A 177 31.09 10.18 -9.17
C LEU A 177 31.23 11.71 -9.10
N ARG A 178 32.20 12.30 -9.83
CA ARG A 178 32.34 13.75 -9.92
C ARG A 178 31.12 14.44 -10.53
N ASP A 179 30.53 13.85 -11.57
CA ASP A 179 29.35 14.41 -12.24
C ASP A 179 28.11 14.35 -11.31
N ILE A 180 27.97 13.25 -10.56
CA ILE A 180 26.92 13.11 -9.54
C ILE A 180 27.12 14.11 -8.40
N ASP A 181 28.35 14.26 -7.90
CA ASP A 181 28.67 15.21 -6.84
C ASP A 181 28.48 16.65 -7.31
N ALA A 182 28.86 16.97 -8.55
CA ALA A 182 28.63 18.27 -9.16
C ALA A 182 27.14 18.57 -9.31
N ALA A 183 26.35 17.59 -9.78
CA ALA A 183 24.90 17.72 -9.86
C ALA A 183 24.28 17.90 -8.46
N ASN A 184 24.65 17.09 -7.48
CA ASN A 184 24.16 17.19 -6.10
C ASN A 184 24.55 18.52 -5.43
N ASN A 185 25.76 19.02 -5.69
CA ASN A 185 26.21 20.31 -5.21
C ASN A 185 25.43 21.47 -5.86
N ALA A 186 25.09 21.34 -7.14
CA ALA A 186 24.27 22.33 -7.84
C ALA A 186 22.79 22.30 -7.44
N THR A 187 22.22 21.12 -7.14
CA THR A 187 20.80 20.95 -6.83
C THR A 187 20.50 20.88 -5.32
N GLY A 188 21.53 20.91 -4.47
CA GLY A 188 21.38 20.72 -3.03
C GLY A 188 20.90 19.31 -2.63
N GLY A 189 20.99 18.33 -3.55
CA GLY A 189 20.51 16.97 -3.34
C GLY A 189 18.99 16.77 -3.47
N GLU A 190 18.23 17.82 -3.80
CA GLU A 190 16.79 17.70 -4.08
C GLU A 190 16.47 17.41 -5.54
N SER A 191 15.28 16.86 -5.78
CA SER A 191 14.75 16.56 -7.12
C SER A 191 14.44 17.86 -7.88
N VAL A 192 15.05 18.04 -9.06
CA VAL A 192 14.79 19.21 -9.92
C VAL A 192 13.44 19.05 -10.61
N VAL A 193 12.45 19.84 -10.19
CA VAL A 193 11.15 19.93 -10.85
C VAL A 193 11.22 21.01 -11.93
N ILE A 194 11.31 20.59 -13.20
CA ILE A 194 11.26 21.52 -14.34
C ILE A 194 9.81 21.91 -14.60
N GLN A 195 9.41 23.08 -14.12
CA GLN A 195 8.09 23.64 -14.41
C GLN A 195 8.20 24.56 -15.64
N ARG A 196 7.51 24.19 -16.72
CA ARG A 196 7.44 25.04 -17.92
C ARG A 196 6.37 26.10 -17.66
N ASP A 197 6.82 27.33 -17.43
CA ASP A 197 5.90 28.46 -17.31
C ASP A 197 5.18 28.68 -18.65
N ALA A 198 3.86 28.80 -18.63
CA ALA A 198 3.02 29.02 -19.81
C ALA A 198 3.02 30.50 -20.25
N GLY A 199 4.01 31.28 -19.80
CA GLY A 199 4.28 32.63 -20.28
C GLY A 199 4.76 32.59 -21.72
N GLY A 200 3.85 32.89 -22.65
CA GLY A 200 4.16 33.01 -24.08
C GLY A 200 5.40 33.87 -24.31
N PHE A 201 6.42 33.28 -24.93
CA PHE A 201 7.66 33.96 -25.31
C PHE A 201 7.32 35.11 -26.25
N LYS A 202 7.32 36.35 -25.73
CA LYS A 202 7.11 37.54 -26.55
C LYS A 202 8.39 37.81 -27.34
N LEU A 203 8.38 37.42 -28.60
CA LEU A 203 9.38 37.83 -29.58
C LEU A 203 9.33 39.36 -29.71
N PRO A 204 10.45 40.09 -29.50
CA PRO A 204 10.50 41.51 -29.79
C PRO A 204 10.53 41.71 -31.31
N GLY A 205 9.41 42.16 -31.88
CA GLY A 205 9.33 42.58 -33.28
C GLY A 205 8.32 41.81 -34.12
N THR A 206 7.03 41.94 -33.80
CA THR A 206 5.90 41.87 -34.73
C THR A 206 4.86 42.88 -34.32
#